data_AF-A0A6G1HX30-F1
#
_entry.id   AF-A0A6G1HX30-F1
#
_cell.length_a   1.000
_cell.length_b   1.000
_cell.length_c   1.000
_cell.angle_alpha   90.00
_cell.angle_beta   90.00
_cell.angle_gamma   90.00
#
_symmetry.space_group_name_H-M   'P 1'
#
loop_
_entity.id
_entity.type
_entity.pdbx_description
1 polymer ?
#
loop_
_entity_poly.entity_id
_entity_poly.type
_entity_poly.pdbx_seq_one_letter_code
_entity_poly.pdbx_strand_id
1 'polypeptide(L)'
;MLFRHFLLSALAALAASRPLDLFQVKLCNDPYYEGDCFDIQVNPARTGICTRLQGSLYYKQLSSISVGDEITCYAFEGDNCDGDSLPDIQAPGIDDLGSAGWDNRVRSVKCAM
;
A
#
# COMPACT_ATOMS: atom_id res chain seq x y z
N MET A 1 58.68 -3.50 35.93
CA MET A 1 57.25 -3.29 36.25
C MET A 1 56.53 -2.91 34.96
N LEU A 2 55.75 -3.83 34.40
CA LEU A 2 55.06 -3.68 33.11
C LEU A 2 53.77 -2.88 33.28
N PHE A 3 53.62 -1.75 32.57
CA PHE A 3 52.33 -1.05 32.43
C PHE A 3 51.67 -1.44 31.10
N ARG A 4 50.73 -2.40 31.18
CA ARG A 4 49.82 -2.79 30.10
C ARG A 4 48.88 -1.63 29.79
N HIS A 5 48.99 -1.03 28.61
CA HIS A 5 47.97 -0.14 28.07
C HIS A 5 46.86 -1.00 27.44
N PHE A 6 45.69 -1.02 28.08
CA PHE A 6 44.46 -1.63 27.58
C PHE A 6 43.90 -0.74 26.47
N LEU A 7 44.10 -1.10 25.20
CA LEU A 7 43.41 -0.50 24.07
C LEU A 7 41.98 -1.04 24.04
N LEU A 8 41.01 -0.25 24.52
CA LEU A 8 39.59 -0.50 24.31
C LEU A 8 39.30 -0.40 22.80
N SER A 9 39.04 -1.55 22.18
CA SER A 9 38.52 -1.62 20.81
C SER A 9 37.01 -1.32 20.87
N ALA A 10 36.60 -0.17 20.36
CA ALA A 10 35.19 0.18 20.21
C ALA A 10 34.58 -0.70 19.10
N LEU A 11 33.68 -1.61 19.47
CA LEU A 11 32.82 -2.31 18.51
C LEU A 11 31.77 -1.33 18.00
N ALA A 12 31.93 -0.88 16.75
CA ALA A 12 30.85 -0.24 16.00
C ALA A 12 29.83 -1.32 15.65
N ALA A 13 28.69 -1.36 16.34
CA ALA A 13 27.56 -2.18 15.95
C ALA A 13 26.94 -1.57 14.68
N LEU A 14 27.12 -2.23 13.53
CA LEU A 14 26.28 -1.96 12.36
C LEU A 14 24.87 -2.44 12.70
N ALA A 15 23.96 -1.52 12.98
CA ALA A 15 22.55 -1.83 12.97
C ALA A 15 22.17 -2.21 11.53
N ALA A 16 22.00 -3.51 11.29
CA ALA A 16 21.40 -3.99 10.05
C ALA A 16 19.96 -3.46 10.00
N SER A 17 19.70 -2.48 9.14
CA SER A 17 18.34 -2.07 8.82
C SER A 17 17.66 -3.27 8.17
N ARG A 18 16.67 -3.86 8.86
CA ARG A 18 15.77 -4.83 8.24
C ARG A 18 15.15 -4.18 6.99
N PRO A 19 15.03 -4.89 5.87
CA PRO A 19 14.22 -4.39 4.76
C PRO A 19 12.84 -4.04 5.34
N LEU A 20 12.36 -2.84 5.04
CA LEU A 20 10.96 -2.51 5.33
C LEU A 20 10.13 -3.50 4.52
N ASP A 21 9.31 -4.31 5.17
CA ASP A 21 8.33 -5.14 4.47
C ASP A 21 7.34 -4.17 3.80
N LEU A 22 7.60 -3.89 2.52
CA LEU A 22 6.84 -2.99 1.67
C LEU A 22 5.96 -3.83 0.76
N PHE A 23 4.66 -3.77 1.02
CA PHE A 23 3.65 -4.46 0.24
C PHE A 23 3.09 -3.49 -0.79
N GLN A 24 2.90 -3.96 -2.01
CA GLN A 24 2.51 -3.13 -3.14
C GLN A 24 1.02 -3.25 -3.39
N VAL A 25 0.38 -2.10 -3.56
CA VAL A 25 -0.98 -1.99 -4.09
C VAL A 25 -0.89 -1.13 -5.32
N LYS A 26 -1.44 -1.60 -6.43
CA LYS A 26 -1.42 -0.88 -7.70
C LYS A 26 -2.84 -0.50 -8.10
N LEU A 27 -3.07 0.77 -8.37
CA LEU A 27 -4.36 1.32 -8.79
C LEU A 27 -4.23 1.80 -10.23
N CYS A 28 -5.04 1.27 -11.15
CA CYS A 28 -4.95 1.61 -12.56
C CYS A 28 -6.27 2.14 -13.12
N ASN A 29 -6.18 2.99 -14.13
CA ASN A 29 -7.33 3.59 -14.79
C ASN A 29 -7.94 2.74 -15.92
N ASP A 30 -7.24 1.71 -16.38
CA ASP A 30 -7.80 0.71 -17.29
C ASP A 30 -7.99 -0.64 -16.56
N PRO A 31 -8.92 -1.50 -17.05
CA PRO A 31 -9.03 -2.87 -16.58
C PRO A 31 -7.74 -3.66 -16.79
N TYR A 32 -7.67 -4.83 -16.15
CA TYR A 32 -6.59 -5.82 -16.26
C TYR A 32 -5.21 -5.32 -15.81
N TYR A 33 -5.19 -4.33 -14.89
CA TYR A 33 -3.98 -3.71 -14.36
C TYR A 33 -3.15 -2.97 -15.43
N GLU A 34 -3.81 -2.46 -16.46
CA GLU A 34 -3.21 -1.72 -17.57
C GLU A 34 -3.43 -0.20 -17.48
N GLY A 35 -2.95 0.54 -18.48
CA GLY A 35 -3.10 1.99 -18.55
C GLY A 35 -2.13 2.74 -17.64
N ASP A 36 -2.56 3.90 -17.16
CA ASP A 36 -1.83 4.67 -16.17
C ASP A 36 -2.11 4.10 -14.77
N CYS A 37 -1.04 3.68 -14.10
CA CYS A 37 -1.12 3.10 -12.77
C CYS A 37 -0.35 3.94 -11.75
N PHE A 38 -0.84 3.91 -10.51
CA PHE A 38 -0.18 4.46 -9.35
C PHE A 38 -0.04 3.42 -8.24
N ASP A 39 1.17 3.33 -7.68
CA ASP A 39 1.50 2.37 -6.64
C ASP A 39 1.41 3.01 -5.25
N ILE A 40 0.71 2.35 -4.34
CA ILE A 40 0.70 2.62 -2.91
C ILE A 40 1.62 1.62 -2.24
N GLN A 41 2.60 2.11 -1.47
CA GLN A 41 3.40 1.27 -0.60
C GLN A 41 2.76 1.20 0.78
N VAL A 42 2.39 -0.02 1.19
CA VAL A 42 1.86 -0.34 2.50
C VAL A 42 2.97 -0.96 3.33
N ASN A 43 3.10 -0.50 4.57
CA ASN A 43 4.01 -1.08 5.55
C ASN A 43 3.30 -1.10 6.91
N PRO A 44 3.88 -1.75 7.94
CA PRO A 44 3.24 -1.83 9.25
C PRO A 44 2.91 -0.46 9.87
N ALA A 45 3.64 0.60 9.54
CA ALA A 45 3.36 1.95 10.03
C ALA A 45 2.24 2.67 9.26
N ARG A 46 1.84 2.16 8.09
CA ARG A 46 0.75 2.69 7.25
C ARG A 46 -0.51 1.84 7.23
N THR A 47 -0.51 0.72 7.95
CA THR A 47 -1.71 -0.11 8.14
C THR A 47 -2.85 0.73 8.74
N GLY A 48 -4.05 0.58 8.19
CA GLY A 48 -5.25 1.30 8.62
C GLY A 48 -5.33 2.77 8.21
N ILE A 49 -4.31 3.35 7.57
CA ILE A 49 -4.35 4.74 7.10
C ILE A 49 -5.22 4.85 5.86
N CYS A 50 -6.15 5.81 5.88
CA CYS A 50 -6.96 6.14 4.72
C CYS A 50 -6.18 6.97 3.70
N THR A 51 -6.04 6.45 2.49
CA THR A 51 -5.45 7.15 1.35
C THR A 51 -6.55 7.77 0.52
N ARG A 52 -6.66 9.11 0.55
CA ARG A 52 -7.62 9.85 -0.27
C ARG A 52 -7.08 10.02 -1.68
N LEU A 53 -7.91 9.77 -2.69
CA LEU A 53 -7.55 9.98 -4.09
C LEU A 53 -7.92 11.39 -4.58
N GLN A 54 -8.70 12.16 -3.81
CA GLN A 54 -9.13 13.51 -4.19
C GLN A 54 -7.93 14.39 -4.53
N GLY A 55 -7.98 15.04 -5.69
CA GLY A 55 -6.88 15.86 -6.21
C GLY A 55 -5.80 15.08 -6.97
N SER A 56 -5.88 13.75 -7.02
CA SER A 56 -5.09 12.93 -7.94
C SER A 56 -5.82 12.74 -9.28
N LEU A 57 -5.06 12.34 -10.31
CA LEU A 57 -5.62 11.95 -11.61
C LEU A 57 -6.48 10.69 -11.54
N TYR A 58 -6.34 9.90 -10.46
CA TYR A 58 -7.04 8.63 -10.26
C TYR A 58 -8.38 8.76 -9.52
N TYR A 59 -8.74 9.98 -9.11
CA TYR A 59 -10.01 10.24 -8.44
C TYR A 59 -11.19 9.94 -9.36
N LYS A 60 -11.99 8.91 -9.03
CA LYS A 60 -13.10 8.43 -9.88
C LYS A 60 -12.66 8.03 -11.29
N GLN A 61 -11.45 7.52 -11.41
CA GLN A 61 -10.89 7.05 -12.68
C GLN A 61 -10.38 5.61 -12.62
N LEU A 62 -10.55 4.93 -11.49
CA LEU A 62 -10.00 3.58 -11.31
C LEU A 62 -10.90 2.51 -11.93
N SER A 63 -10.25 1.60 -12.65
CA SER A 63 -10.87 0.46 -13.34
C SER A 63 -10.27 -0.88 -12.89
N SER A 64 -9.10 -0.89 -12.24
CA SER A 64 -8.52 -2.10 -11.62
C SER A 64 -7.64 -1.78 -10.41
N ILE A 65 -7.55 -2.75 -9.49
CA ILE A 65 -6.78 -2.66 -8.24
C ILE A 65 -6.04 -3.97 -8.03
N SER A 66 -4.71 -3.96 -8.06
CA SER A 66 -3.90 -5.12 -7.66
C SER A 66 -3.40 -4.96 -6.22
N VAL A 67 -3.40 -6.06 -5.49
CA VAL A 67 -3.01 -6.13 -4.07
C VAL A 67 -1.95 -7.23 -3.92
N GLY A 68 -0.84 -6.90 -3.27
CA GLY A 68 0.21 -7.87 -2.95
C GLY A 68 -0.23 -8.91 -1.92
N ASP A 69 0.57 -9.96 -1.76
CA ASP A 69 0.32 -11.00 -0.75
C ASP A 69 0.35 -10.42 0.68
N GLU A 70 -0.30 -11.10 1.62
CA GLU A 70 -0.31 -10.77 3.06
C GLU A 70 -0.89 -9.39 3.45
N ILE A 71 -1.53 -8.69 2.51
CA ILE A 71 -2.30 -7.47 2.78
C ILE A 71 -3.75 -7.61 2.33
N THR A 72 -4.66 -6.97 3.07
CA THR A 72 -6.07 -6.82 2.69
C THR A 72 -6.39 -5.35 2.54
N CYS A 73 -6.97 -4.97 1.41
CA CYS A 73 -7.35 -3.59 1.11
C CYS A 73 -8.86 -3.43 1.00
N TYR A 74 -9.32 -2.21 1.22
CA TYR A 74 -10.70 -1.79 1.16
C TYR A 74 -10.77 -0.52 0.31
N ALA A 75 -11.67 -0.50 -0.67
CA ALA A 75 -11.90 0.65 -1.54
C ALA A 75 -13.30 1.21 -1.25
N PHE A 76 -13.39 2.54 -1.19
CA PHE A 76 -14.59 3.25 -0.74
C PHE A 76 -15.05 4.31 -1.75
N GLU A 77 -16.35 4.56 -1.79
CA GLU A 77 -16.93 5.69 -2.53
C GLU A 77 -16.82 7.04 -1.80
N GLY A 78 -16.55 7.03 -0.50
CA GLY A 78 -16.29 8.23 0.28
C GLY A 78 -14.82 8.65 0.24
N ASP A 79 -14.57 9.95 0.43
CA ASP A 79 -13.21 10.50 0.41
C ASP A 79 -12.42 10.19 1.69
N ASN A 80 -13.07 9.69 2.76
CA ASN A 80 -12.46 9.46 4.08
C ASN A 80 -12.51 7.99 4.52
N CYS A 81 -12.53 7.06 3.56
CA CYS A 81 -12.73 5.64 3.80
C CYS A 81 -14.06 5.36 4.53
N ASP A 82 -15.10 6.02 4.04
CA ASP A 82 -16.47 6.04 4.52
C ASP A 82 -17.45 5.78 3.35
N GLY A 83 -18.75 5.62 3.68
CA GLY A 83 -19.78 5.30 2.70
C GLY A 83 -19.73 3.84 2.25
N ASP A 84 -20.22 3.59 1.04
CA ASP A 84 -20.21 2.26 0.44
C ASP A 84 -18.76 1.80 0.19
N SER A 85 -18.53 0.50 0.34
CA SER A 85 -17.22 -0.12 0.12
C SER A 85 -17.35 -1.42 -0.68
N LEU A 86 -16.27 -1.75 -1.39
CA LEU A 86 -16.09 -3.13 -1.86
C LEU A 86 -15.88 -4.07 -0.67
N PRO A 87 -16.16 -5.38 -0.84
CA PRO A 87 -15.66 -6.41 0.07
C PRO A 87 -14.12 -6.38 0.15
N ASP A 88 -13.57 -7.10 1.12
CA ASP A 88 -12.13 -7.30 1.31
C ASP A 88 -11.43 -7.65 -0.01
N ILE A 89 -10.46 -6.82 -0.41
CA ILE A 89 -9.66 -6.99 -1.62
C ILE A 89 -8.31 -7.59 -1.19
N GLN A 90 -8.09 -8.84 -1.56
CA GLN A 90 -6.85 -9.58 -1.32
C GLN A 90 -6.16 -9.89 -2.64
N ALA A 91 -4.92 -10.41 -2.58
CA ALA A 91 -4.21 -10.84 -3.77
C ALA A 91 -5.04 -11.80 -4.64
N PRO A 92 -5.07 -11.63 -5.98
CA PRO A 92 -4.28 -10.67 -6.77
C PRO A 92 -4.88 -9.25 -6.86
N GLY A 93 -6.11 -9.07 -6.39
CA GLY A 93 -6.90 -7.85 -6.51
C GLY A 93 -8.17 -8.03 -7.33
N ILE A 94 -8.69 -6.93 -7.87
CA ILE A 94 -9.81 -6.89 -8.81
C ILE A 94 -9.28 -6.33 -10.13
N ASP A 95 -9.27 -7.18 -11.15
CA ASP A 95 -8.78 -6.84 -12.48
C ASP A 95 -9.79 -6.03 -13.30
N ASP A 96 -11.08 -6.15 -13.06
CA ASP A 96 -12.11 -5.35 -13.72
C ASP A 96 -13.16 -4.86 -12.71
N LEU A 97 -13.02 -3.61 -12.25
CA LEU A 97 -13.99 -2.97 -11.35
C LEU A 97 -15.35 -2.77 -12.02
N GLY A 98 -15.41 -2.67 -13.35
CA GLY A 98 -16.67 -2.56 -14.10
C GLY A 98 -17.53 -3.79 -13.98
N SER A 99 -16.91 -4.98 -14.03
CA SER A 99 -17.62 -6.25 -13.78
C SER A 99 -18.26 -6.32 -12.38
N ALA A 100 -17.67 -5.61 -11.40
CA ALA A 100 -18.20 -5.48 -10.04
C ALA A 100 -19.18 -4.30 -9.87
N GLY A 101 -19.41 -3.48 -10.91
CA GLY A 101 -20.23 -2.27 -10.83
C GLY A 101 -19.55 -1.11 -10.10
N TRP A 102 -18.23 -1.11 -10.01
CA TRP A 102 -17.38 -0.18 -9.26
C TRP A 102 -16.45 0.69 -10.12
N ASP A 103 -16.54 0.54 -11.44
CA ASP A 103 -15.78 1.35 -12.39
C ASP A 103 -15.95 2.84 -12.12
N ASN A 104 -14.83 3.57 -12.03
CA ASN A 104 -14.81 5.01 -11.83
C ASN A 104 -15.51 5.50 -10.52
N ARG A 105 -15.73 4.62 -9.54
CA ARG A 105 -16.41 4.97 -8.27
C ARG A 105 -15.48 5.18 -7.09
N VAL A 106 -14.32 4.54 -7.09
CA VAL A 106 -13.36 4.57 -5.96
C VAL A 106 -12.81 5.97 -5.72
N ARG A 107 -12.81 6.39 -4.45
CA ARG A 107 -12.36 7.71 -3.98
C ARG A 107 -11.32 7.67 -2.89
N SER A 108 -11.30 6.59 -2.11
CA SER A 108 -10.25 6.36 -1.12
C SER A 108 -10.00 4.87 -0.93
N VAL A 109 -8.80 4.55 -0.45
CA VAL A 109 -8.34 3.18 -0.22
C VAL A 109 -7.69 3.10 1.16
N LYS A 110 -7.94 2.01 1.88
CA LYS A 110 -7.29 1.69 3.16
C LYS A 110 -6.83 0.24 3.12
N CYS A 111 -5.63 -0.04 3.59
CA CYS A 111 -5.11 -1.40 3.65
C CYS A 111 -4.73 -1.80 5.08
N ALA A 112 -4.85 -3.07 5.38
CA ALA A 112 -4.53 -3.69 6.66
C ALA A 112 -3.68 -4.96 6.45
N MET A 113 -2.96 -5.34 7.50
CA MET A 113 -2.11 -6.54 7.62
C MET A 113 -2.63 -7.39 8.76
#